data_AF-A0A1G1BNX3-F1
#
_entry.id   AF-A0A1G1BNX3-F1
#
_cell.length_a   1.000
_cell.length_b   1.000
_cell.length_c   1.000
_cell.angle_alpha   90.00
_cell.angle_beta   90.00
_cell.angle_gamma   90.00
#
_symmetry.space_group_name_H-M   'P 1'
#
loop_
_entity.id
_entity.type
_entity.pdbx_description
1 polymer ?
#
loop_
_entity_poly.entity_id
_entity_poly.type
_entity_poly.pdbx_seq_one_letter_code
_entity_poly.pdbx_strand_id
1 'polypeptide(L)' 'MRTWQHSGFSVDKSVRLDAGDTAAIERLTQYIVRCPFSLDRIVSLNPDGKVVYRAESRPKGDGLTGA' A
#
# COMPACT_ATOMS: atom_id res chain seq x y z
N MET A 1 -21.63 -4.56 -0.26
CA MET A 1 -20.64 -5.54 -0.74
C MET A 1 -21.21 -6.81 -1.39
N ARG A 2 -22.53 -7.06 -1.40
CA ARG A 2 -23.11 -8.26 -2.05
C ARG A 2 -23.33 -8.12 -3.56
N THR A 3 -23.06 -6.96 -4.14
CA THR A 3 -23.44 -6.61 -5.52
C THR A 3 -22.30 -6.66 -6.53
N TRP A 4 -21.05 -6.91 -6.11
CA TRP A 4 -19.93 -6.95 -7.06
C TRP A 4 -19.77 -8.36 -7.64
N GLN A 5 -20.61 -8.69 -8.62
CA GLN A 5 -20.48 -9.94 -9.35
C GLN A 5 -19.31 -9.85 -10.34
N HIS A 6 -18.40 -10.83 -10.27
CA HIS A 6 -17.24 -11.01 -11.17
C HIS A 6 -16.05 -10.04 -11.02
N SER A 7 -15.80 -9.46 -9.85
CA SER A 7 -14.63 -8.56 -9.67
C SER A 7 -13.26 -9.26 -9.73
N GLY A 8 -13.21 -10.59 -9.61
CA GLY A 8 -11.95 -11.33 -9.38
C GLY A 8 -11.28 -10.99 -8.04
N PHE A 9 -11.92 -10.15 -7.22
CA PHE A 9 -11.40 -9.65 -5.95
C PHE A 9 -12.13 -10.34 -4.80
N SER A 10 -11.37 -11.04 -3.96
CA SER A 10 -11.89 -11.69 -2.75
C SER A 10 -11.49 -10.86 -1.53
N VAL A 11 -12.46 -10.54 -0.68
CA VAL A 11 -12.17 -9.86 0.59
C VAL A 11 -11.93 -10.91 1.65
N ASP A 12 -10.73 -10.91 2.23
CA ASP A 12 -10.46 -11.69 3.44
C ASP A 12 -11.26 -11.11 4.61
N LYS A 13 -12.05 -11.96 5.25
CA LYS A 13 -12.92 -11.62 6.40
C LYS A 13 -12.51 -12.38 7.66
N SER A 14 -11.31 -12.95 7.68
CA SER A 14 -10.77 -13.68 8.81
C SER A 14 -10.62 -12.81 10.07
N VAL A 15 -10.44 -11.50 9.89
CA VAL A 15 -10.31 -10.52 10.97
C VAL A 15 -11.61 -9.75 11.15
N ARG A 16 -12.15 -9.78 12.37
CA ARG A 16 -13.28 -8.96 12.81
C ARG A 16 -12.77 -7.83 13.71
N LEU A 17 -13.20 -6.60 13.41
CA LEU A 17 -12.95 -5.43 14.25
C LEU A 17 -14.23 -5.07 14.99
N ASP A 18 -14.20 -5.06 16.32
CA ASP A 18 -15.33 -4.59 17.11
C ASP A 18 -15.37 -3.07 17.14
N ALA A 19 -16.58 -2.49 17.21
CA ALA A 19 -16.79 -1.05 17.10
C ALA A 19 -16.09 -0.24 18.22
N GLY A 20 -15.81 -0.88 19.37
CA GLY A 20 -15.09 -0.28 20.49
C GLY A 20 -13.57 -0.48 20.45
N ASP A 21 -13.05 -1.25 19.49
CA ASP A 21 -11.61 -1.51 19.37
C ASP A 21 -10.93 -0.37 18.60
N THR A 22 -10.76 0.75 19.29
CA THR A 22 -10.12 1.95 18.76
C THR A 22 -8.71 1.66 18.23
N ALA A 23 -7.96 0.76 18.88
CA ALA A 23 -6.61 0.43 18.46
C ALA A 23 -6.58 -0.30 17.11
N ALA A 24 -7.50 -1.24 16.90
CA ALA A 24 -7.58 -1.95 15.63
C ALA A 24 -8.12 -1.05 14.50
N ILE A 25 -9.09 -0.18 14.81
CA ILE A 25 -9.60 0.83 13.87
C ILE A 25 -8.48 1.80 13.45
N GLU A 26 -7.66 2.25 14.40
CA GLU A 26 -6.53 3.14 14.13
C GLU A 26 -5.52 2.47 13.19
N ARG A 27 -5.12 1.22 13.47
CA ARG A 27 -4.20 0.47 12.60
C ARG A 27 -4.73 0.31 11.17
N LEU A 28 -6.02 -0.03 11.03
CA LEU A 28 -6.65 -0.14 9.71
C LEU A 28 -6.65 1.21 8.99
N THR A 29 -6.95 2.29 9.71
CA THR A 29 -6.96 3.64 9.14
C THR A 29 -5.57 4.04 8.67
N GLN A 30 -4.53 3.81 9.49
CA GLN A 30 -3.13 4.03 9.12
C GLN A 30 -2.71 3.25 7.87
N TYR A 31 -3.22 2.02 7.71
CA TYR A 31 -2.98 1.22 6.51
C TYR A 31 -3.66 1.82 5.27
N ILE A 32 -4.93 2.25 5.38
CA ILE A 32 -5.68 2.84 4.28
C ILE A 32 -5.08 4.18 3.81
N VAL A 33 -4.61 5.01 4.74
CA VAL A 33 -4.07 6.35 4.43
C VAL A 33 -2.60 6.34 4.01
N ARG A 34 -1.90 5.20 4.15
CA ARG A 34 -0.52 5.10 3.66
C ARG A 34 -0.48 5.27 2.15
N CYS A 35 0.58 5.94 1.67
CA CYS A 35 0.94 5.83 0.26
C CYS A 35 1.02 4.34 -0.12
N PRO A 36 0.39 3.91 -1.22
CA PRO A 36 0.46 2.52 -1.65
C PRO A 36 1.90 2.21 -2.06
N PHE A 37 2.69 1.70 -1.12
CA PHE A 37 3.98 1.11 -1.39
C PHE A 37 3.73 -0.31 -1.87
N SER A 38 4.25 -0.64 -3.05
CA SER A 38 4.28 -2.04 -3.48
C SER A 38 5.15 -2.80 -2.49
N LEU A 39 4.57 -3.78 -1.79
CA LEU A 39 5.31 -4.61 -0.85
C LEU A 39 6.47 -5.34 -1.53
N ASP A 40 6.30 -5.75 -2.79
CA ASP A 40 7.34 -6.37 -3.61
C ASP A 40 8.57 -5.47 -3.85
N ARG A 41 8.42 -4.16 -3.62
CA ARG A 41 9.50 -3.18 -3.78
C ARG A 41 10.20 -2.84 -2.46
N ILE A 42 9.73 -3.39 -1.34
CA ILE A 42 10.42 -3.28 -0.05
C ILE A 42 11.61 -4.25 -0.06
N VAL A 43 12.82 -3.69 0.03
CA VAL A 43 14.08 -4.46 0.00
C VAL A 43 14.46 -4.93 1.40
N SER A 44 14.23 -4.10 2.41
CA SER A 44 14.47 -4.46 3.82
C SER A 44 13.76 -3.51 4.78
N LEU A 45 13.50 -4.01 5.99
CA LEU A 45 13.02 -3.25 7.15
C LEU A 45 14.14 -3.22 8.20
N ASN A 46 14.56 -2.04 8.60
CA ASN A 46 15.54 -1.86 9.66
C ASN A 46 14.84 -1.92 11.04
N PRO A 47 15.57 -2.27 12.13
CA PRO A 47 15.03 -2.31 13.49
C PRO A 47 14.49 -0.97 14.00
N ASP A 48 14.93 0.15 13.41
CA ASP A 48 14.46 1.50 13.70
C ASP A 48 13.18 1.89 12.93
N GLY A 49 12.59 0.95 12.19
CA GLY A 49 11.37 1.16 11.41
C GLY A 49 11.58 1.83 10.05
N LYS A 50 12.83 2.03 9.62
CA LYS A 50 13.11 2.53 8.27
C LYS A 50 13.03 1.44 7.22
N VAL A 51 12.50 1.79 6.05
CA VAL A 51 12.32 0.87 4.92
C VAL A 51 13.20 1.30 3.76
N VAL A 52 13.94 0.36 3.16
CA VAL A 52 14.60 0.56 1.87
C VAL A 52 13.60 0.20 0.78
N TYR A 53 13.20 1.18 -0.02
CA TYR A 53 12.20 1.00 -1.09
C TYR A 53 12.82 1.18 -2.47
N ARG A 54 12.59 0.22 -3.37
CA ARG A 54 13.02 0.31 -4.77
C ARG A 54 12.06 1.20 -5.55
N ALA A 55 12.45 2.45 -5.77
CA ALA A 55 11.71 3.36 -6.65
C ALA A 55 11.95 3.00 -8.12
N GLU A 56 10.92 3.15 -8.95
CA GLU A 56 11.12 3.20 -10.40
C GLU A 56 11.75 4.54 -10.76
N SER A 57 12.94 4.51 -11.35
CA SER A 57 13.49 5.67 -12.03
C SER A 57 12.70 5.86 -13.31
N ARG A 58 11.87 6.91 -13.39
CA ARG A 58 11.59 7.46 -14.72
C ARG A 58 12.90 8.03 -15.24
N PRO A 59 13.33 7.74 -16.47
CA PRO A 59 14.44 8.46 -17.06
C PRO A 59 14.11 9.94 -16.94
N LYS A 60 15.00 10.70 -16.29
CA LYS A 60 14.97 12.16 -16.33
C LYS A 60 15.02 12.47 -17.82
N GLY A 61 13.96 13.06 -18.36
CA GLY A 61 13.91 13.40 -19.78
C GLY A 61 15.14 14.24 -20.07
N ASP A 62 16.12 13.65 -20.76
CA ASP A 62 17.22 14.40 -21.34
C ASP A 62 16.55 15.35 -22.33
N GLY A 63 16.61 16.65 -22.02
CA GLY A 63 15.99 17.71 -22.80
C GLY A 63 16.67 17.92 -24.15
N LEU A 64 16.76 16.87 -24.97
CA LEU A 64 17.35 16.90 -26.31
C LEU A 64 16.50 16.07 -27.27
N THR A 65 15.42 16.70 -27.73
CA THR A 65 14.80 16.50 -29.05
C THR A 65 14.03 17.80 -29.29
N GLY A 66 14.31 18.66 -30.24
CA GLY A 66 14.89 18.52 -31.57
C GLY A 66 14.05 19.46 -32.43
N ALA A 67 14.63 20.59 -32.86
CA ALA A 67 14.09 21.50 -33.85
C ALA A 67 15.14 21.64 -34.96
#